data_AF-A0AAX1VQ97-F1
#
_entry.id   AF-A0AAX1VQ97-F1
#
_cell.length_a   1.000
_cell.length_b   1.000
_cell.length_c   1.000
_cell.angle_alpha   90.00
_cell.angle_beta   90.00
_cell.angle_gamma   90.00
#
_symmetry.space_group_name_H-M   'P 1'
#
loop_
_entity.id
_entity.type
_entity.pdbx_description
1 polymer ?
#
loop_
_entity_poly.entity_id
_entity_poly.type
_entity_poly.pdbx_seq_one_letter_code
_entity_poly.pdbx_strand_id
1 'polypeptide(L)'
;MTRAREPQRPAGRGRAPVRQLRLKVSAFLLLCVLPVYGSASLGLRQVTLIPALALIVMSLLAFVLYRHDKRQAGNGGQRTPENVLHATELLGGWPGALLAQQVFRHKTRKVSFQIVFWLIVLAHQVLWLDWLFLGKRLLQLLPL
;
A
#
# COMPACT_ATOMS: atom_id res chain seq x y z
N MET A 1 5.77 -24.69 -59.05
CA MET A 1 4.71 -24.18 -58.15
C MET A 1 5.28 -24.07 -56.75
N THR A 2 5.79 -22.90 -56.36
CA THR A 2 6.44 -22.70 -55.06
C THR A 2 5.87 -21.43 -54.45
N ARG A 3 4.87 -21.56 -53.57
CA ARG A 3 4.31 -20.43 -52.81
C ARG A 3 5.36 -20.00 -51.78
N ALA A 4 6.03 -18.88 -52.01
CA ALA A 4 6.79 -18.19 -50.98
C ALA A 4 5.81 -17.76 -49.87
N ARG A 5 6.02 -18.28 -48.64
CA ARG A 5 5.33 -17.78 -47.45
C ARG A 5 5.91 -16.40 -47.12
N GLU A 6 5.10 -15.36 -47.24
CA GLU A 6 5.44 -14.05 -46.69
C GLU A 6 5.58 -14.13 -45.16
N PRO A 7 6.59 -13.47 -44.57
CA PRO A 7 6.70 -13.38 -43.13
C PRO A 7 5.61 -12.44 -42.58
N GLN A 8 4.64 -13.01 -41.86
CA GLN A 8 3.67 -12.23 -41.08
C GLN A 8 4.43 -11.39 -40.03
N ARG A 9 4.46 -10.07 -40.23
CA ARG A 9 4.91 -9.12 -39.20
C ARG A 9 3.89 -9.11 -38.05
N PRO A 10 4.29 -9.24 -36.79
CA PRO A 10 3.35 -9.15 -35.68
C PRO A 10 2.78 -7.73 -35.59
N ALA A 11 1.46 -7.64 -35.67
CA ALA A 11 0.71 -6.40 -35.57
C ALA A 11 0.80 -5.79 -34.16
N GLY A 12 1.11 -4.49 -34.11
CA GLY A 12 0.55 -3.53 -33.16
C GLY A 12 0.68 -3.84 -31.67
N ARG A 13 1.83 -3.51 -31.08
CA ARG A 13 1.99 -3.40 -29.62
C ARG A 13 1.18 -2.20 -29.12
N GLY A 14 -0.08 -2.44 -28.77
CA GLY A 14 -1.02 -1.43 -28.27
C GLY A 14 -0.46 -0.68 -27.06
N ARG A 15 -0.63 0.65 -27.07
CA ARG A 15 -0.32 1.57 -25.96
C ARG A 15 -1.17 1.21 -24.71
N ALA A 16 -0.78 0.20 -23.95
CA ALA A 16 -1.46 -0.24 -22.72
C ALA A 16 -0.79 0.09 -21.36
N PRO A 17 0.44 0.64 -21.24
CA PRO A 17 1.05 0.82 -19.91
C PRO A 17 0.62 2.11 -19.18
N VAL A 18 0.33 3.20 -19.90
CA VAL A 18 0.11 4.53 -19.27
C VAL A 18 -1.23 4.60 -18.53
N ARG A 19 -2.31 4.00 -19.07
CA ARG A 19 -3.65 4.02 -18.44
C ARG A 19 -3.66 3.29 -17.10
N GLN A 20 -2.98 2.13 -17.01
CA GLN A 20 -2.92 1.35 -15.77
C GLN A 20 -2.10 2.04 -14.68
N LEU A 21 -1.03 2.75 -15.04
CA LEU A 21 -0.26 3.55 -14.09
C LEU A 21 -1.11 4.67 -13.49
N ARG A 22 -1.83 5.44 -14.33
CA ARG A 22 -2.69 6.53 -13.85
C ARG A 22 -3.77 6.03 -12.89
N LEU A 23 -4.40 4.90 -13.20
CA LEU A 23 -5.41 4.27 -12.31
C LEU A 23 -4.81 3.87 -10.97
N LYS A 24 -3.64 3.22 -10.97
CA LYS A 24 -2.95 2.81 -9.73
C LYS A 24 -2.55 4.00 -8.86
N VAL A 25 -2.00 5.05 -9.48
CA VAL A 25 -1.63 6.28 -8.77
C VAL A 25 -2.88 6.97 -8.21
N SER A 26 -3.96 7.05 -9.00
CA SER A 26 -5.21 7.66 -8.55
C SER A 26 -5.81 6.90 -7.36
N ALA A 27 -5.83 5.57 -7.41
CA ALA A 27 -6.28 4.74 -6.29
C ALA A 27 -5.41 4.91 -5.05
N PHE A 28 -4.08 4.95 -5.21
CA PHE A 28 -3.14 5.20 -4.12
C PHE A 28 -3.40 6.56 -3.45
N LEU A 29 -3.52 7.63 -4.25
CA LEU A 29 -3.82 8.97 -3.75
C LEU A 29 -5.17 8.98 -3.02
N LEU A 30 -6.20 8.39 -3.60
CA LEU A 30 -7.53 8.29 -2.99
C LEU A 30 -7.48 7.62 -1.61
N LEU A 31 -6.75 6.51 -1.48
CA LEU A 31 -6.59 5.81 -0.19
C LEU A 31 -5.87 6.69 0.83
N CYS A 32 -4.91 7.51 0.41
CA CYS A 32 -4.13 8.38 1.29
C CYS A 32 -4.87 9.66 1.72
N VAL A 33 -5.86 10.14 0.96
CA VAL A 33 -6.58 11.39 1.27
C VAL A 33 -7.16 11.38 2.68
N LEU A 34 -7.89 10.32 3.04
CA LEU A 34 -8.58 10.23 4.33
C LEU A 34 -7.63 10.25 5.55
N PRO A 35 -6.60 9.38 5.64
CA PRO A 35 -5.67 9.39 6.78
C PRO A 35 -4.81 10.66 6.82
N VAL A 36 -4.44 11.23 5.67
CA VAL A 36 -3.67 12.48 5.61
C VAL A 36 -4.51 13.64 6.10
N TYR A 37 -5.74 13.77 5.59
CA TYR A 37 -6.67 14.81 6.03
C TYR A 37 -6.97 14.69 7.52
N GLY A 38 -7.28 13.47 7.99
CA GLY A 38 -7.55 13.21 9.40
C GLY A 38 -6.37 13.57 10.31
N SER A 39 -5.17 13.11 9.97
CA SER A 39 -3.95 13.40 10.73
C SER A 39 -3.59 14.88 10.72
N ALA A 40 -3.73 15.55 9.58
CA ALA A 40 -3.49 16.98 9.46
C ALA A 40 -4.51 17.79 10.27
N SER A 41 -5.79 17.40 10.24
CA SER A 41 -6.85 18.08 11.00
C SER A 41 -6.59 18.05 12.51
N LEU A 42 -6.04 16.95 13.02
CA LEU A 42 -5.63 16.79 14.42
C LEU A 42 -4.46 17.70 14.81
N GLY A 43 -3.46 17.81 13.94
CA GLY A 43 -2.31 18.68 14.15
C GLY A 43 -2.68 20.16 14.07
N LEU A 44 -3.51 20.55 13.09
CA LEU A 44 -4.02 21.91 12.94
C LEU A 44 -4.88 22.35 14.12
N ARG A 45 -5.63 21.42 14.73
CA ARG A 45 -6.40 21.64 15.96
C ARG A 45 -5.54 21.56 17.24
N GLN A 46 -4.22 21.39 17.10
CA GLN A 46 -3.26 21.23 18.21
C GLN A 46 -3.61 20.11 19.20
N VAL A 47 -4.34 19.08 18.75
CA VAL A 47 -4.73 17.95 19.62
C VAL A 47 -3.58 16.97 19.77
N THR A 48 -3.03 16.50 18.64
CA THR A 48 -1.88 15.58 18.63
C THR A 48 -1.26 15.47 17.24
N LEU A 49 0.07 15.25 17.19
CA LEU A 49 0.84 15.02 15.96
C LEU A 49 1.22 13.55 15.74
N ILE A 50 0.97 12.69 16.74
CA ILE A 50 1.35 11.28 16.75
C ILE A 50 0.89 10.53 15.48
N PRO A 51 -0.39 10.60 15.03
CA PRO A 51 -0.82 9.85 13.85
C PRO A 51 -0.14 10.32 12.56
N ALA A 52 0.13 11.63 12.42
CA ALA A 52 0.85 12.17 11.27
C ALA A 52 2.30 11.67 11.23
N LEU A 53 2.99 11.70 12.39
CA LEU A 53 4.35 11.18 12.51
C LEU A 53 4.41 9.68 12.27
N ALA A 54 3.48 8.92 12.86
CA ALA A 54 3.39 7.47 12.65
C ALA A 54 3.19 7.14 11.17
N LEU A 55 2.29 7.84 10.48
CA LEU A 55 2.04 7.63 9.04
C LEU A 55 3.32 7.82 8.22
N ILE A 56 4.11 8.86 8.50
CA ILE A 56 5.35 9.16 7.77
C ILE A 56 6.45 8.16 8.12
N VAL A 57 6.76 8.01 9.42
CA VAL A 57 7.86 7.19 9.91
C VAL A 57 7.62 5.71 9.59
N MET A 58 6.42 5.19 9.84
CA MET A 58 6.11 3.80 9.54
C MET A 58 6.03 3.53 8.04
N SER A 59 5.61 4.50 7.22
CA SER A 59 5.66 4.34 5.76
C SER A 59 7.09 4.22 5.25
N LEU A 60 8.00 5.05 5.76
CA LEU A 60 9.43 4.96 5.42
C LEU A 60 10.01 3.63 5.89
N LEU A 61 9.73 3.23 7.13
CA LEU A 61 10.19 1.95 7.68
C LEU A 61 9.68 0.76 6.87
N ALA A 62 8.38 0.73 6.56
CA ALA A 62 7.78 -0.32 5.74
C ALA A 62 8.46 -0.39 4.37
N PHE A 63 8.69 0.74 3.71
CA PHE A 63 9.36 0.78 2.41
C PHE A 63 10.77 0.16 2.47
N VAL A 64 11.55 0.49 3.50
CA VAL A 64 12.89 -0.06 3.72
C VAL A 64 12.83 -1.56 4.00
N LEU A 65 11.92 -2.02 4.85
CA LEU A 65 11.75 -3.44 5.17
C LEU A 65 11.40 -4.26 3.92
N TYR A 66 10.50 -3.75 3.06
CA TYR A 66 10.17 -4.39 1.79
C TYR A 66 11.34 -4.46 0.82
N ARG A 67 12.14 -3.38 0.74
CA ARG A 67 13.37 -3.36 -0.06
C ARG A 67 14.37 -4.39 0.44
N HIS A 68 14.55 -4.48 1.76
CA HIS A 68 15.43 -5.45 2.39
C HIS A 68 14.95 -6.88 2.12
N ASP A 69 13.67 -7.18 2.36
CA ASP A 69 13.11 -8.51 2.10
C ASP A 69 13.26 -8.92 0.63
N LYS A 70 13.07 -7.99 -0.31
CA LYS A 70 13.27 -8.24 -1.74
C LYS A 70 14.73 -8.59 -2.06
N ARG A 71 15.71 -7.89 -1.46
CA ARG A 71 17.14 -8.17 -1.65
C ARG A 71 17.52 -9.53 -1.11
N GLN A 72 17.10 -9.84 0.12
CA GLN A 72 17.37 -11.15 0.74
C GLN A 72 16.72 -12.29 -0.03
N ALA A 73 15.54 -12.04 -0.62
CA ALA A 73 14.88 -13.03 -1.45
C ALA A 73 15.65 -13.41 -2.72
N GLY A 74 16.47 -12.51 -3.28
CA GLY A 74 17.32 -12.79 -4.45
C GLY A 74 18.68 -13.37 -4.09
N ASN A 75 19.22 -13.01 -2.92
CA ASN A 75 20.57 -13.40 -2.48
C ASN A 75 20.60 -14.66 -1.60
N GLY A 76 19.47 -15.32 -1.38
CA GLY A 76 19.37 -16.46 -0.46
C GLY A 76 19.55 -16.11 1.02
N GLY A 77 19.48 -14.82 1.37
CA GLY A 77 19.62 -14.35 2.75
C GLY A 77 18.37 -14.58 3.59
N GLN A 78 18.46 -14.23 4.87
CA GLN A 78 17.33 -14.35 5.80
C GLN A 78 16.22 -13.36 5.44
N ARG A 79 15.03 -13.89 5.13
CA ARG A 79 13.84 -13.10 4.78
C ARG A 79 13.21 -12.44 5.99
N THR A 80 12.56 -11.30 5.77
CA THR A 80 11.82 -10.61 6.83
C THR A 80 10.52 -11.39 7.12
N PRO A 81 10.21 -11.74 8.38
CA PRO A 81 8.97 -12.43 8.71
C PRO A 81 7.75 -11.61 8.31
N GLU A 82 6.72 -12.26 7.77
CA GLU A 82 5.51 -11.55 7.30
C GLU A 82 4.79 -10.80 8.43
N ASN A 83 4.85 -11.34 9.64
CA ASN A 83 4.29 -10.69 10.83
C ASN A 83 4.93 -9.34 11.12
N VAL A 84 6.23 -9.16 10.84
CA VAL A 84 6.92 -7.87 11.01
C VAL A 84 6.46 -6.85 9.97
N LEU A 85 6.24 -7.30 8.72
CA LEU A 85 5.70 -6.46 7.66
C LEU A 85 4.28 -6.02 8.01
N HIS A 86 3.40 -6.96 8.39
CA HIS A 86 2.02 -6.66 8.79
C HIS A 86 1.94 -5.82 10.06
N ALA A 87 2.82 -6.01 11.05
CA ALA A 87 2.87 -5.14 12.22
C ALA A 87 3.25 -3.70 11.84
N THR A 88 4.22 -3.52 10.95
CA THR A 88 4.62 -2.17 10.48
C THR A 88 3.49 -1.52 9.68
N GLU A 89 2.79 -2.29 8.85
CA GLU A 89 1.61 -1.84 8.10
C GLU A 89 0.47 -1.42 9.04
N LEU A 90 0.22 -2.20 10.09
CA LEU A 90 -0.82 -1.97 11.09
C LEU A 90 -0.55 -0.71 11.93
N LEU A 91 0.72 -0.37 12.16
CA LEU A 91 1.11 0.84 12.88
C LEU A 91 1.10 2.12 12.02
N GLY A 92 0.55 2.05 10.81
CA GLY A 92 0.43 3.18 9.88
C GLY A 92 1.39 3.15 8.70
N GLY A 93 2.18 2.08 8.54
CA GLY A 93 3.14 1.95 7.44
C GLY A 93 2.56 1.46 6.11
N TRP A 94 1.26 1.17 6.07
CA TRP A 94 0.62 0.59 4.88
C TRP A 94 0.76 1.42 3.59
N PRO A 95 0.82 2.78 3.58
CA PRO A 95 1.04 3.53 2.34
C PRO A 95 2.43 3.28 1.76
N GLY A 96 3.46 3.31 2.61
CA GLY A 96 4.84 2.98 2.24
C GLY A 96 4.99 1.53 1.77
N ALA A 97 4.31 0.59 2.45
CA ALA A 97 4.24 -0.81 2.04
C ALA A 97 3.59 -0.97 0.66
N LEU A 98 2.43 -0.32 0.41
CA LEU A 98 1.73 -0.38 -0.87
C LEU A 98 2.62 0.15 -2.01
N LEU A 99 3.31 1.26 -1.78
CA LEU A 99 4.27 1.82 -2.72
C LEU A 99 5.42 0.85 -2.97
N ALA A 100 6.01 0.27 -1.92
CA ALA A 100 7.09 -0.70 -2.03
C ALA A 100 6.68 -1.96 -2.79
N GLN A 101 5.46 -2.48 -2.57
CA GLN A 101 4.91 -3.60 -3.31
C GLN A 101 4.86 -3.33 -4.82
N GLN A 102 4.42 -2.14 -5.24
CA GLN A 102 4.38 -1.77 -6.66
C GLN A 102 5.78 -1.55 -7.25
N VAL A 103 6.67 -0.87 -6.53
CA VAL A 103 8.04 -0.56 -6.97
C VAL A 103 8.89 -1.83 -7.11
N PHE A 104 8.91 -2.67 -6.07
CA PHE A 104 9.74 -3.87 -6.04
C PHE A 104 9.05 -5.10 -6.65
N ARG A 105 7.76 -4.98 -7.01
CA ARG A 105 6.90 -6.07 -7.50
C ARG A 105 7.00 -7.29 -6.59
N HIS A 106 7.01 -7.03 -5.29
CA HIS A 106 7.24 -8.00 -4.25
C HIS A 106 5.98 -8.15 -3.39
N LYS A 107 5.65 -9.39 -3.00
CA LYS A 107 4.44 -9.73 -2.23
C LYS A 107 3.09 -9.31 -2.88
N THR A 108 3.07 -8.98 -4.17
CA THR A 108 1.85 -8.59 -4.89
C THR A 108 0.97 -9.76 -5.34
N ARG A 109 1.53 -10.98 -5.44
CA ARG A 109 0.82 -12.17 -5.95
C ARG A 109 0.43 -13.18 -4.88
N LYS A 110 0.98 -13.07 -3.66
CA LYS A 110 0.71 -14.01 -2.57
C LYS A 110 -0.63 -13.63 -1.94
N VAL A 111 -1.68 -14.41 -2.23
CA VAL A 111 -3.06 -14.11 -1.82
C VAL A 111 -3.19 -13.97 -0.30
N SER A 112 -2.65 -14.91 0.48
CA SER A 112 -2.72 -14.85 1.94
C SER A 112 -2.10 -13.57 2.52
N PHE A 113 -0.98 -13.12 1.96
CA PHE A 113 -0.33 -11.87 2.35
C PHE A 113 -1.21 -10.65 1.99
N GLN A 114 -1.76 -10.65 0.77
CA GLN A 114 -2.61 -9.56 0.29
C GLN A 114 -3.92 -9.44 1.08
N ILE A 115 -4.52 -10.56 1.50
CA ILE A 115 -5.72 -10.54 2.36
C ILE A 115 -5.44 -9.78 3.65
N VAL A 116 -4.38 -10.15 4.38
CA VAL A 116 -4.03 -9.49 5.65
C VAL A 116 -3.68 -8.03 5.42
N PHE A 117 -2.90 -7.73 4.38
CA PHE A 117 -2.57 -6.36 4.00
C PHE A 117 -3.82 -5.49 3.76
N TRP A 118 -4.78 -5.98 2.96
CA TRP A 118 -5.99 -5.21 2.65
C TRP A 118 -6.94 -5.09 3.84
N LEU A 119 -6.98 -6.09 4.74
CA LEU A 119 -7.69 -5.97 6.01
C LEU A 119 -7.11 -4.85 6.88
N ILE A 120 -5.78 -4.71 6.92
CA ILE A 120 -5.11 -3.61 7.64
C ILE A 120 -5.46 -2.26 7.02
N VAL A 121 -5.41 -2.13 5.69
CA VAL A 121 -5.80 -0.90 4.99
C VAL A 121 -7.25 -0.55 5.31
N LEU A 122 -8.17 -1.53 5.19
CA LEU A 122 -9.58 -1.34 5.48
C LEU A 122 -9.81 -0.89 6.92
N ALA A 123 -9.13 -1.51 7.90
CA ALA A 123 -9.22 -1.12 9.30
C ALA A 123 -8.82 0.35 9.50
N HIS A 124 -7.73 0.80 8.89
CA HIS A 124 -7.34 2.21 8.95
C HIS A 124 -8.39 3.14 8.33
N GLN A 125 -8.95 2.78 7.18
CA GLN A 125 -9.98 3.60 6.53
C GLN A 125 -11.24 3.70 7.39
N VAL A 126 -11.68 2.60 7.98
CA VAL A 126 -12.84 2.56 8.89
C VAL A 126 -12.58 3.41 10.13
N LEU A 127 -11.41 3.30 10.75
CA LEU A 127 -11.06 4.09 11.93
C LEU A 127 -11.05 5.59 11.63
N TRP A 128 -10.46 6.01 10.51
CA TRP A 128 -10.47 7.42 10.13
C TRP A 128 -11.85 7.92 9.76
N LEU A 129 -12.66 7.11 9.09
CA LEU A 129 -14.04 7.45 8.75
C LEU A 129 -14.89 7.60 10.01
N ASP A 130 -14.80 6.66 10.96
CA ASP A 130 -15.50 6.73 12.24
C ASP A 130 -15.11 7.97 13.06
N TRP A 131 -13.81 8.24 13.12
CA TRP A 131 -13.28 9.39 13.85
C TRP A 131 -13.74 10.73 13.25
N LEU A 132 -13.72 10.85 11.92
CA LEU A 132 -14.05 12.10 11.22
C LEU A 132 -15.56 12.36 11.11
N PHE A 133 -16.37 11.31 10.89
CA PHE A 133 -17.77 11.47 10.50
C PHE A 133 -18.76 10.88 11.50
N LEU A 134 -18.42 9.82 12.22
CA LEU A 134 -19.34 9.13 13.14
C LEU A 134 -19.13 9.51 14.62
N GLY A 135 -18.23 10.45 14.90
CA GLY A 135 -18.02 10.96 16.24
C GLY A 135 -17.39 9.96 17.19
N LYS A 136 -16.53 9.05 16.69
CA LYS A 136 -15.84 7.99 17.46
C LYS A 136 -16.78 6.90 17.99
N ARG A 137 -17.94 6.68 17.37
CA ARG A 137 -18.91 5.66 17.82
C ARG A 137 -18.30 4.27 17.86
N LEU A 138 -17.49 3.90 16.87
CA LEU A 138 -16.84 2.59 16.84
C LEU A 138 -15.80 2.46 17.98
N LEU A 139 -15.04 3.52 18.24
CA LEU A 139 -14.09 3.57 19.37
C LEU A 139 -14.81 3.52 20.73
N GLN A 140 -16.03 4.06 20.85
CA GLN A 140 -16.84 3.99 22.08
C GLN A 140 -17.43 2.60 22.32
N LEU A 141 -17.66 1.81 21.27
CA LEU A 141 -18.17 0.44 21.36
C LEU A 141 -17.07 -0.59 21.67
N LEU A 142 -15.80 -0.21 21.55
CA LEU A 142 -14.65 -0.99 21.97
C LEU A 142 -14.19 -0.46 23.34
N PRO A 143 -14.70 -0.99 24.46
CA PRO A 143 -14.18 -0.65 25.78
C PRO A 143 -12.76 -1.21 25.90
N LEU A 144 -11.76 -0.38 25.62
CA LEU A 144 -10.34 -0.61 25.91
C LEU A 144 -9.96 0.14 27.18
#